data_AF-A0A3M1ALK2-F1
#
_entry.id   AF-A0A3M1ALK2-F1
#
_cell.length_a   1.000
_cell.length_b   1.000
_cell.length_c   1.000
_cell.angle_alpha   90.00
_cell.angle_beta   90.00
_cell.angle_gamma   90.00
#
_symmetry.space_group_name_H-M   'P 1'
#
loop_
_entity.id
_entity.type
_entity.pdbx_description
1 polymer ?
#
loop_
_entity_poly.entity_id
_entity_poly.type
_entity_poly.pdbx_seq_one_letter_code
_entity_poly.pdbx_strand_id
1 'polypeptide(L)'
;MPLNDELKWWGWGYKGESFPIPSPQAFWAFLSSRLGEPGHAPRVDNPERIELPASRFSEHELQRLQAVVGEANVSLDHLDRVVHSLGKSYPDLLRLRQGKIQRAPDAVVYPREETQIQRLLQEAQTHRWRVIPFGGGTSVVGGVEPPQGEQPVITLDLRHLNKVLEIDATSGLATVQCGILGPHLEQQLNARGFTLGHFPQSFEFSTLGGWIATRSAGQLSTKYGKIEDLVCSLRVMTPSGTVETALVPAAATGPQVLQMLIGSEGSLGVITRATMRLHPFPHARKFQTFVFRSFAAG
;
A
#
# COMPACT_ATOMS: atom_id res chain seq x y z
N MET A 1 -0.95 12.19 -4.24
CA MET A 1 -1.12 11.32 -3.05
C MET A 1 -1.24 12.23 -1.84
N PRO A 2 -2.08 11.90 -0.85
CA PRO A 2 -2.18 12.69 0.36
C PRO A 2 -0.84 12.74 1.09
N LEU A 3 -0.55 13.87 1.71
CA LEU A 3 0.65 14.05 2.51
C LEU A 3 0.49 13.34 3.86
N ASN A 4 1.60 12.97 4.50
CA ASN A 4 1.56 12.19 5.75
C ASN A 4 0.89 12.96 6.89
N ASP A 5 0.94 14.29 6.85
CA ASP A 5 0.32 15.20 7.79
C ASP A 5 -1.19 15.39 7.55
N GLU A 6 -1.74 14.97 6.42
CA GLU A 6 -3.18 14.97 6.14
C GLU A 6 -3.88 13.72 6.71
N LEU A 7 -3.14 12.63 6.92
CA LEU A 7 -3.68 11.35 7.39
C LEU A 7 -3.63 11.21 8.90
N LYS A 8 -4.58 10.46 9.47
CA LYS A 8 -4.54 10.08 10.89
C LYS A 8 -3.37 9.14 11.13
N TRP A 9 -2.30 9.63 11.76
CA TRP A 9 -1.21 8.77 12.22
C TRP A 9 -1.73 7.69 13.20
N TRP A 10 -2.76 7.99 13.99
CA TRP A 10 -3.32 7.11 15.03
C TRP A 10 -4.43 6.16 14.56
N GLY A 11 -4.70 6.09 13.26
CA GLY A 11 -5.87 5.38 12.77
C GLY A 11 -6.01 5.34 11.25
N TRP A 12 -7.27 5.33 10.81
CA TRP A 12 -7.68 5.25 9.42
C TRP A 12 -8.30 6.56 8.93
N GLY A 13 -8.00 6.93 7.68
CA GLY A 13 -8.59 8.10 7.00
C GLY A 13 -7.88 9.42 7.28
N TYR A 14 -8.50 10.50 6.81
CA TYR A 14 -7.97 11.87 6.91
C TYR A 14 -8.14 12.46 8.31
N LYS A 15 -7.26 13.39 8.69
CA LYS A 15 -7.44 14.25 9.86
C LYS A 15 -8.67 15.13 9.66
N GLY A 16 -9.36 15.48 10.75
CA GLY A 16 -10.58 16.28 10.71
C GLY A 16 -11.84 15.51 10.27
N GLU A 17 -11.70 14.42 9.53
CA GLU A 17 -12.85 13.56 9.20
C GLU A 17 -13.28 12.69 10.37
N SER A 18 -14.59 12.69 10.63
CA SER A 18 -15.24 11.83 11.62
C SER A 18 -16.54 11.30 11.03
N PHE A 19 -16.94 10.11 11.45
CA PHE A 19 -18.22 9.53 11.04
C PHE A 19 -19.27 9.89 12.07
N PRO A 20 -20.24 10.77 11.74
CA PRO A 20 -21.27 11.15 12.68
C PRO A 20 -22.14 9.94 12.99
N ILE A 21 -22.33 9.69 14.28
CA ILE A 21 -23.25 8.66 14.75
C ILE A 21 -24.60 9.37 14.94
N PRO A 22 -25.67 9.01 14.20
CA PRO A 22 -26.93 9.75 14.23
C PRO A 22 -27.58 9.83 15.62
N SER A 23 -27.40 8.79 16.43
CA SER A 23 -27.77 8.80 17.85
C SER A 23 -26.63 8.19 18.67
N PRO A 24 -25.69 9.01 19.18
CA PRO A 24 -24.57 8.52 19.97
C PRO A 24 -25.04 7.75 21.21
N GLN A 25 -26.10 8.24 21.86
CA GLN A 25 -26.67 7.61 23.05
C GLN A 25 -27.21 6.21 22.74
N ALA A 26 -28.01 6.05 21.69
CA ALA A 26 -28.55 4.75 21.31
C ALA A 26 -27.45 3.79 20.84
N PHE A 27 -26.45 4.31 20.11
CA PHE A 27 -25.30 3.53 19.68
C PHE A 27 -24.48 3.00 20.86
N TRP A 28 -24.14 3.86 21.81
CA TRP A 28 -23.38 3.45 23.00
C TRP A 28 -24.20 2.54 23.92
N ALA A 29 -25.49 2.81 24.12
CA ALA A 29 -26.38 1.91 24.85
C ALA A 29 -26.46 0.52 24.21
N PHE A 30 -26.57 0.46 22.88
CA PHE A 30 -26.54 -0.81 22.14
C PHE A 30 -25.22 -1.55 22.34
N LEU A 31 -24.07 -0.87 22.18
CA LEU A 31 -22.76 -1.49 22.38
C LEU A 31 -22.56 -1.96 23.82
N SER A 32 -22.84 -1.13 24.82
CA SER A 32 -22.72 -1.50 26.24
C SER A 32 -23.59 -2.69 26.61
N SER A 33 -24.80 -2.78 26.03
CA SER A 33 -25.70 -3.93 26.24
C SER A 33 -25.15 -5.26 25.70
N ARG A 34 -24.21 -5.21 24.75
CA ARG A 34 -23.63 -6.38 24.06
C ARG A 34 -22.23 -6.73 24.54
N LEU A 35 -21.42 -5.72 24.82
CA LEU A 35 -19.98 -5.85 25.08
C LEU A 35 -19.58 -5.41 26.49
N GLY A 36 -20.50 -4.85 27.27
CA GLY A 36 -20.22 -4.19 28.55
C GLY A 36 -19.72 -2.76 28.38
N GLU A 37 -19.58 -2.05 29.50
CA GLU A 37 -19.09 -0.67 29.50
C GLU A 37 -17.62 -0.60 29.03
N PRO A 38 -17.26 0.33 28.14
CA PRO A 38 -15.90 0.44 27.65
C PRO A 38 -14.96 0.92 28.77
N GLY A 39 -13.82 0.25 28.90
CA GLY A 39 -12.72 0.70 29.76
C GLY A 39 -11.94 1.89 29.18
N HIS A 40 -11.04 2.45 29.98
CA HIS A 40 -10.09 3.46 29.50
C HIS A 40 -8.92 2.80 28.78
N ALA A 41 -8.66 3.19 27.53
CA ALA A 41 -7.48 2.78 26.78
C ALA A 41 -6.48 3.95 26.70
N PRO A 42 -5.26 3.82 27.25
CA PRO A 42 -4.26 4.87 27.17
C PRO A 42 -3.91 5.14 25.71
N ARG A 43 -3.79 6.43 25.37
CA ARG A 43 -3.48 6.88 24.03
C ARG A 43 -2.54 8.08 24.06
N VAL A 44 -1.48 8.00 23.26
CA VAL A 44 -0.62 9.12 22.90
C VAL A 44 -1.40 10.08 22.00
N ASP A 45 -1.39 11.35 22.38
CA ASP A 45 -2.07 12.47 21.72
C ASP A 45 -1.24 13.08 20.58
N ASN A 46 0.09 13.01 20.68
CA ASN A 46 1.05 13.62 19.76
C ASN A 46 2.10 12.60 19.28
N PRO A 47 2.33 12.42 17.96
CA PRO A 47 3.29 11.45 17.45
C PRO A 47 4.74 11.74 17.85
N GLU A 48 5.08 13.00 18.16
CA GLU A 48 6.39 13.41 18.68
C GLU A 48 6.73 12.79 20.05
N ARG A 49 5.71 12.33 20.80
CA ARG A 49 5.89 11.64 22.10
C ARG A 49 6.16 10.14 21.95
N ILE A 50 6.09 9.61 20.72
CA ILE A 50 6.40 8.21 20.45
C ILE A 50 7.91 8.10 20.37
N GLU A 51 8.52 7.38 21.32
CA GLU A 51 9.97 7.15 21.29
C GLU A 51 10.32 6.20 20.14
N LEU A 52 11.23 6.64 19.27
CA LEU A 52 11.80 5.84 18.20
C LEU A 52 13.30 5.63 18.45
N PRO A 53 13.87 4.46 18.11
CA PRO A 53 15.31 4.30 18.04
C PRO A 53 15.94 5.32 17.09
N ALA A 54 17.16 5.76 17.36
CA ALA A 54 17.91 6.59 16.41
C ALA A 54 18.13 5.84 15.09
N SER A 55 18.22 6.59 13.99
CA SER A 55 18.63 6.02 12.70
C SER A 55 20.05 5.44 12.83
N ARG A 56 20.25 4.24 12.30
CA ARG A 56 21.53 3.53 12.30
C ARG A 56 22.40 3.83 11.09
N PHE A 57 21.90 4.65 10.16
CA PHE A 57 22.72 5.11 9.04
C PHE A 57 23.84 6.05 9.52
N SER A 58 25.06 5.79 9.08
CA SER A 58 26.15 6.76 9.19
C SER A 58 25.95 7.93 8.23
N GLU A 59 26.62 9.06 8.49
CA GLU A 59 26.58 10.23 7.60
C GLU A 59 26.98 9.89 6.15
N HIS A 60 28.00 9.06 5.97
CA HIS A 60 28.47 8.65 4.65
C HIS A 60 27.46 7.75 3.92
N GLU A 61 26.72 6.88 4.64
CA GLU A 61 25.66 6.09 4.04
C GLU A 61 24.45 6.96 3.66
N LEU A 62 24.09 7.94 4.49
CA LEU A 62 23.05 8.92 4.14
C LEU A 62 23.41 9.70 2.87
N GLN A 63 24.65 10.18 2.77
CA GLN A 63 25.14 10.86 1.56
C GLN A 63 25.03 9.97 0.32
N ARG A 64 25.28 8.66 0.43
CA ARG A 64 25.08 7.71 -0.67
C ARG A 64 23.61 7.58 -1.07
N LEU A 65 22.72 7.40 -0.09
CA LEU A 65 21.28 7.39 -0.35
C LEU A 65 20.84 8.66 -1.09
N GLN A 66 21.25 9.82 -0.57
CA GLN A 66 20.93 11.13 -1.14
C GLN A 66 21.52 11.30 -2.55
N ALA A 67 22.72 10.78 -2.83
CA ALA A 67 23.31 10.80 -4.17
C ALA A 67 22.55 9.93 -5.19
N VAL A 68 21.81 8.91 -4.72
CA VAL A 68 20.99 8.06 -5.59
C VAL A 68 19.64 8.69 -5.89
N VAL A 69 18.93 9.16 -4.87
CA VAL A 69 17.53 9.57 -4.98
C VAL A 69 17.32 11.09 -4.91
N GLY A 70 18.35 11.86 -4.55
CA GLY A 70 18.28 13.28 -4.24
C GLY A 70 17.95 13.53 -2.77
N GLU A 71 18.55 14.55 -2.18
CA GLU A 71 18.40 14.91 -0.76
C GLU A 71 16.93 15.09 -0.35
N ALA A 72 16.16 15.82 -1.15
CA ALA A 72 14.73 16.07 -0.91
C ALA A 72 13.84 14.81 -0.97
N ASN A 73 14.38 13.66 -1.36
CA ASN A 73 13.65 12.39 -1.42
C ASN A 73 14.13 11.39 -0.35
N VAL A 74 14.95 11.82 0.61
CA VAL A 74 15.33 11.04 1.81
C VAL A 74 14.82 11.77 3.04
N SER A 75 13.97 11.10 3.83
CA SER A 75 13.44 11.65 5.08
C SER A 75 13.95 10.85 6.29
N LEU A 76 14.44 11.59 7.28
CA LEU A 76 14.72 11.11 8.63
C LEU A 76 13.69 11.66 9.64
N ASP A 77 12.68 12.37 9.15
CA ASP A 77 11.71 13.06 9.99
C ASP A 77 10.95 12.08 10.88
N HIS A 78 10.71 12.51 12.12
CA HIS A 78 10.10 11.67 13.15
C HIS A 78 8.73 11.14 12.72
N LEU A 79 7.86 12.03 12.25
CA LEU A 79 6.52 11.66 11.79
C LEU A 79 6.56 10.66 10.63
N ASP A 80 7.43 10.86 9.65
CA ASP A 80 7.56 9.94 8.51
C ASP A 80 7.97 8.55 9.00
N ARG A 81 8.96 8.46 9.88
CA ARG A 81 9.37 7.19 10.45
C ARG A 81 8.24 6.52 11.25
N VAL A 82 7.47 7.28 12.03
CA VAL A 82 6.29 6.77 12.76
C VAL A 82 5.25 6.18 11.81
N VAL A 83 4.82 6.92 10.78
CA VAL A 83 3.72 6.48 9.91
C VAL A 83 4.11 5.38 8.92
N HIS A 84 5.41 5.10 8.78
CA HIS A 84 5.96 3.99 7.98
C HIS A 84 6.43 2.80 8.83
N SER A 85 6.18 2.80 10.15
CA SER A 85 6.62 1.72 11.03
C SER A 85 5.64 0.55 11.12
N LEU A 86 4.35 0.81 10.93
CA LEU A 86 3.28 -0.16 11.23
C LEU A 86 2.18 -0.13 10.16
N GLY A 87 1.47 -1.25 10.03
CA GLY A 87 0.28 -1.35 9.20
C GLY A 87 -0.98 -0.78 9.87
N LYS A 88 -2.13 -1.30 9.46
CA LYS A 88 -3.48 -0.92 9.93
C LYS A 88 -4.23 -2.10 10.53
N SER A 89 -3.53 -3.17 10.94
CA SER A 89 -4.18 -4.23 11.72
C SER A 89 -4.64 -3.68 13.08
N TYR A 90 -5.59 -4.34 13.71
CA TYR A 90 -6.06 -3.94 15.04
C TYR A 90 -4.92 -3.91 16.08
N PRO A 91 -4.05 -4.94 16.20
CA PRO A 91 -2.87 -4.89 17.08
C PRO A 91 -1.92 -3.72 16.75
N ASP A 92 -1.68 -3.44 15.46
CA ASP A 92 -0.79 -2.35 15.05
C ASP A 92 -1.31 -1.00 15.51
N LEU A 93 -2.61 -0.75 15.31
CA LEU A 93 -3.24 0.50 15.72
C LEU A 93 -3.24 0.67 17.25
N LEU A 94 -3.42 -0.41 18.02
CA LEU A 94 -3.29 -0.35 19.48
C LEU A 94 -1.87 -0.03 19.92
N ARG A 95 -0.87 -0.71 19.34
CA ARG A 95 0.56 -0.43 19.62
C ARG A 95 0.92 1.00 19.30
N LEU A 96 0.54 1.48 18.12
CA LEU A 96 0.76 2.84 17.66
C LEU A 96 0.12 3.88 18.59
N ARG A 97 -1.14 3.66 18.99
CA ARG A 97 -1.84 4.54 19.94
C ARG A 97 -1.22 4.53 21.33
N GLN A 98 -0.60 3.44 21.75
CA GLN A 98 0.15 3.35 23.01
C GLN A 98 1.58 3.88 22.89
N GLY A 99 2.01 4.35 21.70
CA GLY A 99 3.40 4.77 21.46
C GLY A 99 4.40 3.62 21.45
N LYS A 100 3.95 2.39 21.26
CA LYS A 100 4.79 1.18 21.31
C LYS A 100 5.25 0.78 19.91
N ILE A 101 6.30 1.45 19.43
CA ILE A 101 6.98 1.07 18.19
C ILE A 101 8.32 0.45 18.57
N GLN A 102 8.43 -0.88 18.44
CA GLN A 102 9.67 -1.59 18.77
C GLN A 102 10.76 -1.34 17.72
N ARG A 103 10.35 -1.17 16.46
CA ARG A 103 11.22 -0.99 15.31
C ARG A 103 10.61 0.03 14.36
N ALA A 104 11.43 0.96 13.90
CA ALA A 104 11.09 1.95 12.90
C ALA A 104 12.10 1.88 11.75
N PRO A 105 11.73 2.34 10.54
CA PRO A 105 12.71 2.53 9.49
C PRO A 105 13.78 3.53 9.94
N ASP A 106 15.01 3.32 9.47
CA ASP A 106 16.13 4.24 9.70
C ASP A 106 16.06 5.43 8.75
N ALA A 107 15.48 5.24 7.55
CA ALA A 107 15.15 6.31 6.61
C ALA A 107 13.91 5.93 5.79
N VAL A 108 13.16 6.94 5.36
CA VAL A 108 12.09 6.80 4.36
C VAL A 108 12.55 7.44 3.06
N VAL A 109 12.38 6.74 1.94
CA VAL A 109 12.87 7.16 0.64
C VAL A 109 11.74 7.23 -0.37
N TYR A 110 11.70 8.31 -1.14
CA TYR A 110 10.63 8.65 -2.08
C TYR A 110 11.14 8.68 -3.52
N PRO A 111 11.44 7.53 -4.15
CA PRO A 111 11.93 7.49 -5.52
C PRO A 111 10.90 8.04 -6.50
N ARG A 112 11.39 8.72 -7.53
CA ARG A 112 10.57 9.29 -8.63
C ARG A 112 10.74 8.51 -9.93
N GLU A 113 11.80 7.71 -10.03
CA GLU A 113 12.14 6.94 -11.22
C GLU A 113 12.59 5.51 -10.88
N GLU A 114 12.37 4.59 -11.82
CA GLU A 114 12.79 3.19 -11.68
C GLU A 114 14.32 3.04 -11.57
N THR A 115 15.08 3.91 -12.23
CA THR A 115 16.54 3.96 -12.20
C THR A 115 17.07 4.21 -10.78
N GLN A 116 16.40 5.09 -10.03
CA GLN A 116 16.72 5.38 -8.63
C GLN A 116 16.48 4.16 -7.74
N ILE A 117 15.38 3.43 -7.97
CA ILE A 117 15.08 2.19 -7.24
C ILE A 117 16.13 1.13 -7.51
N GLN A 118 16.48 0.90 -8.79
CA GLN A 118 17.47 -0.12 -9.15
C GLN A 118 18.85 0.18 -8.54
N ARG A 119 19.29 1.45 -8.58
CA ARG A 119 20.54 1.89 -7.95
C ARG A 119 20.49 1.74 -6.42
N LEU A 120 19.37 2.10 -5.79
CA LEU A 120 19.20 1.93 -4.35
C LEU A 120 19.27 0.47 -3.93
N LEU A 121 18.68 -0.44 -4.70
CA LEU A 121 18.76 -1.89 -4.42
C LEU A 121 20.19 -2.43 -4.57
N GLN A 122 20.99 -1.89 -5.50
CA GLN A 122 22.41 -2.24 -5.66
C GLN A 122 23.26 -1.74 -4.47
N GLU A 123 23.04 -0.51 -4.02
CA GLU A 123 23.69 0.02 -2.81
C GLU A 123 23.27 -0.80 -1.58
N ALA A 124 21.98 -1.13 -1.45
CA ALA A 124 21.47 -1.95 -0.36
C ALA A 124 22.09 -3.36 -0.35
N GLN A 125 22.31 -3.97 -1.51
CA GLN A 125 23.03 -5.25 -1.61
C GLN A 125 24.49 -5.13 -1.15
N THR A 126 25.17 -4.05 -1.57
CA THR A 126 26.58 -3.79 -1.23
C THR A 126 26.79 -3.52 0.26
N HIS A 127 25.90 -2.72 0.85
CA HIS A 127 26.01 -2.25 2.23
C HIS A 127 25.12 -3.02 3.21
N ARG A 128 24.44 -4.07 2.73
CA ARG A 128 23.54 -4.92 3.52
C ARG A 128 22.38 -4.16 4.17
N TRP A 129 21.90 -3.10 3.54
CA TRP A 129 20.68 -2.42 3.97
C TRP A 129 19.46 -3.28 3.64
N ARG A 130 18.44 -3.20 4.49
CA ARG A 130 17.15 -3.83 4.23
C ARG A 130 16.22 -2.82 3.57
N VAL A 131 15.47 -3.26 2.56
CA VAL A 131 14.55 -2.38 1.83
C VAL A 131 13.14 -2.96 1.92
N ILE A 132 12.19 -2.14 2.36
CA ILE A 132 10.78 -2.51 2.48
C ILE A 132 9.99 -1.67 1.48
N PRO A 133 9.46 -2.26 0.39
CA PRO A 133 8.56 -1.55 -0.51
C PRO A 133 7.31 -1.10 0.23
N PHE A 134 6.92 0.16 0.02
CA PHE A 134 5.78 0.75 0.71
C PHE A 134 4.87 1.47 -0.29
N GLY A 135 3.57 1.21 -0.16
CA GLY A 135 2.53 1.90 -0.91
C GLY A 135 1.65 2.69 0.03
N GLY A 136 0.47 2.15 0.31
CA GLY A 136 -0.54 2.80 1.15
C GLY A 136 -0.38 2.66 2.67
N GLY A 137 0.56 1.81 3.13
CA GLY A 137 0.66 1.42 4.53
C GLY A 137 -0.57 0.67 5.08
N THR A 138 -1.47 0.18 4.22
CA THR A 138 -2.75 -0.43 4.63
C THR A 138 -2.66 -1.92 4.97
N SER A 139 -1.45 -2.47 5.16
CA SER A 139 -1.27 -3.89 5.49
C SER A 139 -1.93 -4.21 6.83
N VAL A 140 -2.56 -5.38 6.95
CA VAL A 140 -3.18 -5.86 8.20
C VAL A 140 -2.50 -7.12 8.75
N VAL A 141 -1.33 -7.45 8.22
CA VAL A 141 -0.57 -8.67 8.54
C VAL A 141 0.89 -8.37 8.94
N GLY A 142 1.24 -7.10 9.18
CA GLY A 142 2.61 -6.69 9.52
C GLY A 142 3.56 -6.60 8.32
N GLY A 143 3.06 -6.66 7.08
CA GLY A 143 3.89 -6.69 5.86
C GLY A 143 4.70 -5.42 5.55
N VAL A 144 4.60 -4.38 6.39
CA VAL A 144 5.40 -3.14 6.28
C VAL A 144 6.24 -2.87 7.54
N GLU A 145 6.17 -3.76 8.54
CA GLU A 145 6.88 -3.56 9.81
C GLU A 145 8.38 -3.90 9.64
N PRO A 146 9.29 -3.01 10.06
CA PRO A 146 10.73 -3.28 10.01
C PRO A 146 11.12 -4.54 10.79
N PRO A 147 11.83 -5.51 10.17
CA PRO A 147 12.22 -6.75 10.84
C PRO A 147 13.33 -6.52 11.88
N GLN A 148 13.42 -7.43 12.85
CA GLN A 148 14.47 -7.42 13.86
C GLN A 148 15.87 -7.67 13.28
N GLY A 149 16.90 -7.09 13.89
CA GLY A 149 18.31 -7.19 13.47
C GLY A 149 19.05 -5.85 13.50
N GLU A 150 20.34 -5.87 13.18
CA GLU A 150 21.25 -4.73 13.30
C GLU A 150 21.35 -3.88 12.04
N GLN A 151 20.95 -4.40 10.88
CA GLN A 151 21.06 -3.69 9.60
C GLN A 151 20.13 -2.47 9.54
N PRO A 152 20.57 -1.33 8.96
CA PRO A 152 19.70 -0.23 8.61
C PRO A 152 18.56 -0.68 7.69
N VAL A 153 17.37 -0.13 7.90
CA VAL A 153 16.13 -0.42 7.18
C VAL A 153 15.66 0.85 6.47
N ILE A 154 15.46 0.73 5.16
CA ILE A 154 14.87 1.74 4.30
C ILE A 154 13.43 1.35 4.04
N THR A 155 12.49 2.24 4.33
CA THR A 155 11.16 2.14 3.74
C THR A 155 11.16 2.88 2.40
N LEU A 156 10.86 2.17 1.33
CA LEU A 156 10.84 2.70 -0.03
C LEU A 156 9.40 3.02 -0.45
N ASP A 157 8.98 4.26 -0.26
CA ASP A 157 7.63 4.71 -0.55
C ASP A 157 7.46 5.10 -2.03
N LEU A 158 6.65 4.32 -2.74
CA LEU A 158 6.48 4.43 -4.18
C LEU A 158 5.51 5.55 -4.63
N ARG A 159 5.02 6.41 -3.73
CA ARG A 159 3.96 7.40 -4.01
C ARG A 159 4.14 8.30 -5.23
N HIS A 160 5.37 8.52 -5.68
CA HIS A 160 5.65 9.33 -6.86
C HIS A 160 5.57 8.55 -8.19
N LEU A 161 5.55 7.21 -8.13
CA LEU A 161 5.28 6.34 -9.27
C LEU A 161 3.77 6.13 -9.41
N ASN A 162 3.02 7.17 -9.79
CA ASN A 162 1.56 7.21 -9.67
C ASN A 162 0.79 7.59 -10.95
N LYS A 163 1.37 7.31 -12.13
CA LYS A 163 0.77 7.65 -13.42
C LYS A 163 0.25 6.41 -14.17
N VAL A 164 -0.87 6.57 -14.87
CA VAL A 164 -1.21 5.72 -16.03
C VAL A 164 -0.34 6.18 -17.19
N LEU A 165 0.54 5.29 -17.67
CA LEU A 165 1.54 5.61 -18.68
C LEU A 165 0.97 5.45 -20.09
N GLU A 166 0.16 4.42 -20.30
CA GLU A 166 -0.39 4.06 -21.61
C GLU A 166 -1.75 3.38 -21.43
N ILE A 167 -2.64 3.58 -22.40
CA ILE A 167 -3.91 2.84 -22.54
C ILE A 167 -4.02 2.36 -23.98
N ASP A 168 -4.04 1.04 -24.17
CA ASP A 168 -4.41 0.39 -25.42
C ASP A 168 -5.89 0.03 -25.36
N ALA A 169 -6.71 0.87 -25.98
CA ALA A 169 -8.15 0.69 -26.05
C ALA A 169 -8.57 -0.53 -26.89
N THR A 170 -7.72 -0.94 -27.85
CA THR A 170 -8.01 -2.08 -28.74
C THR A 170 -7.89 -3.39 -27.96
N SER A 171 -6.80 -3.55 -27.22
CA SER A 171 -6.55 -4.74 -26.40
C SER A 171 -7.24 -4.68 -25.03
N GLY A 172 -7.73 -3.50 -24.62
CA GLY A 172 -8.30 -3.27 -23.30
C GLY A 172 -7.25 -3.37 -22.20
N LEU A 173 -6.10 -2.72 -22.39
CA LEU A 173 -4.97 -2.77 -21.46
C LEU A 173 -4.53 -1.37 -21.03
N ALA A 174 -4.03 -1.23 -19.80
CA ALA A 174 -3.32 -0.05 -19.35
C ALA A 174 -2.01 -0.42 -18.67
N THR A 175 -0.94 0.29 -19.02
CA THR A 175 0.34 0.21 -18.31
C THR A 175 0.41 1.33 -17.28
N VAL A 176 0.62 0.95 -16.01
CA VAL A 176 0.41 1.84 -14.86
C VAL A 176 1.58 1.72 -13.90
N GLN A 177 2.01 2.84 -13.33
CA GLN A 177 2.98 2.86 -12.24
C GLN A 177 2.34 2.40 -10.92
N CYS A 178 3.04 1.53 -10.18
CA CYS A 178 2.45 0.76 -9.08
C CYS A 178 2.35 1.50 -7.74
N GLY A 179 2.85 2.71 -7.65
CA GLY A 179 2.61 3.62 -6.54
C GLY A 179 1.32 4.42 -6.66
N ILE A 180 0.46 4.18 -7.65
CA ILE A 180 -0.82 4.89 -7.79
C ILE A 180 -1.85 4.42 -6.75
N LEU A 181 -2.60 5.36 -6.13
CA LEU A 181 -3.75 5.05 -5.27
C LEU A 181 -4.98 4.67 -6.10
N GLY A 182 -5.88 3.87 -5.52
CA GLY A 182 -7.13 3.47 -6.16
C GLY A 182 -7.93 4.63 -6.77
N PRO A 183 -8.29 5.69 -6.01
CA PRO A 183 -9.03 6.83 -6.55
C PRO A 183 -8.33 7.51 -7.73
N HIS A 184 -7.01 7.70 -7.66
CA HIS A 184 -6.26 8.34 -8.73
C HIS A 184 -6.15 7.46 -9.98
N LEU A 185 -6.06 6.15 -9.81
CA LEU A 185 -6.06 5.18 -10.91
C LEU A 185 -7.40 5.21 -11.63
N GLU A 186 -8.50 5.04 -10.90
CA GLU A 186 -9.84 5.08 -11.47
C GLU A 186 -10.14 6.44 -12.10
N GLN A 187 -9.74 7.56 -11.48
CA GLN A 187 -9.90 8.88 -12.10
C GLN A 187 -9.21 8.98 -13.47
N GLN A 188 -7.96 8.52 -13.59
CA GLN A 188 -7.20 8.57 -14.85
C GLN A 188 -7.78 7.64 -15.92
N LEU A 189 -8.25 6.45 -15.54
CA LEU A 189 -8.87 5.49 -16.46
C LEU A 189 -10.28 5.94 -16.90
N ASN A 190 -11.10 6.41 -15.96
CA ASN A 190 -12.48 6.83 -16.21
C ASN A 190 -12.54 8.02 -17.17
N ALA A 191 -11.56 8.93 -17.09
CA ALA A 191 -11.40 10.04 -18.05
C ALA A 191 -11.20 9.56 -19.50
N ARG A 192 -10.86 8.29 -19.69
CA ARG A 192 -10.64 7.64 -20.99
C ARG A 192 -11.71 6.59 -21.32
N GLY A 193 -12.79 6.52 -20.53
CA GLY A 193 -13.91 5.61 -20.75
C GLY A 193 -13.69 4.17 -20.25
N PHE A 194 -12.68 3.95 -19.40
CA PHE A 194 -12.36 2.63 -18.83
C PHE A 194 -12.39 2.64 -17.31
N THR A 195 -12.53 1.47 -16.71
CA THR A 195 -12.35 1.23 -15.27
C THR A 195 -11.48 -0.02 -15.10
N LEU A 196 -10.69 -0.08 -14.02
CA LEU A 196 -10.04 -1.33 -13.64
C LEU A 196 -11.08 -2.28 -13.02
N GLY A 197 -11.96 -1.72 -12.18
CA GLY A 197 -13.02 -2.49 -11.52
C GLY A 197 -12.59 -3.14 -10.20
N HIS A 198 -11.39 -2.84 -9.72
CA HIS A 198 -10.82 -3.41 -8.50
C HIS A 198 -10.99 -2.47 -7.30
N PHE A 199 -11.99 -2.76 -6.47
CA PHE A 199 -12.37 -1.91 -5.33
C PHE A 199 -12.22 -2.68 -4.00
N PRO A 200 -10.99 -2.82 -3.44
CA PRO A 200 -10.81 -3.36 -2.09
C PRO A 200 -11.38 -2.39 -1.04
N GLN A 201 -11.63 -2.85 0.18
CA GLN A 201 -12.12 -1.97 1.25
C GLN A 201 -11.15 -0.85 1.62
N SER A 202 -9.85 -1.06 1.38
CA SER A 202 -8.79 -0.08 1.54
C SER A 202 -8.58 0.82 0.31
N PHE A 203 -9.48 0.79 -0.69
CA PHE A 203 -9.32 1.41 -2.01
C PHE A 203 -8.74 2.83 -1.98
N GLU A 204 -9.25 3.69 -1.10
CA GLU A 204 -8.84 5.10 -1.01
C GLU A 204 -7.37 5.31 -0.67
N PHE A 205 -6.80 4.40 0.12
CA PHE A 205 -5.46 4.55 0.70
C PHE A 205 -4.49 3.46 0.26
N SER A 206 -4.93 2.46 -0.51
CA SER A 206 -4.08 1.38 -1.00
C SER A 206 -3.65 1.59 -2.45
N THR A 207 -2.51 1.01 -2.82
CA THR A 207 -1.89 1.19 -4.13
C THR A 207 -1.99 -0.06 -5.00
N LEU A 208 -1.90 0.13 -6.32
CA LEU A 208 -1.83 -0.96 -7.29
C LEU A 208 -0.72 -1.97 -6.98
N GLY A 209 0.49 -1.51 -6.65
CA GLY A 209 1.60 -2.37 -6.26
C GLY A 209 1.32 -3.17 -5.00
N GLY A 210 0.68 -2.55 -4.00
CA GLY A 210 0.25 -3.24 -2.78
C GLY A 210 -0.80 -4.31 -3.05
N TRP A 211 -1.76 -4.04 -3.94
CA TRP A 211 -2.77 -5.01 -4.35
C TRP A 211 -2.14 -6.26 -4.97
N ILE A 212 -1.18 -6.06 -5.87
CA ILE A 212 -0.46 -7.13 -6.57
C ILE A 212 0.42 -7.92 -5.58
N ALA A 213 1.17 -7.21 -4.74
CA ALA A 213 2.05 -7.82 -3.75
C ALA A 213 1.29 -8.68 -2.72
N THR A 214 0.01 -8.40 -2.47
CA THR A 214 -0.79 -9.07 -1.42
C THR A 214 -1.91 -9.96 -1.95
N ARG A 215 -2.03 -10.15 -3.27
CA ARG A 215 -3.15 -10.88 -3.90
C ARG A 215 -4.53 -10.38 -3.45
N SER A 216 -4.69 -9.06 -3.37
CA SER A 216 -5.91 -8.47 -2.83
C SER A 216 -7.15 -8.80 -3.68
N ALA A 217 -8.32 -8.84 -3.03
CA ALA A 217 -9.61 -9.00 -3.70
C ALA A 217 -10.45 -7.72 -3.60
N GLY A 218 -11.14 -7.36 -4.68
CA GLY A 218 -12.08 -6.25 -4.72
C GLY A 218 -13.53 -6.69 -4.48
N GLN A 219 -14.38 -5.77 -4.01
CA GLN A 219 -15.80 -6.00 -3.75
C GLN A 219 -16.60 -6.39 -5.01
N LEU A 220 -16.10 -6.03 -6.20
CA LEU A 220 -16.73 -6.34 -7.49
C LEU A 220 -16.01 -7.45 -8.27
N SER A 221 -15.20 -8.26 -7.58
CA SER A 221 -14.39 -9.32 -8.20
C SER A 221 -15.23 -10.41 -8.89
N THR A 222 -16.49 -10.62 -8.51
CA THR A 222 -17.40 -11.53 -9.24
C THR A 222 -17.62 -11.10 -10.68
N LYS A 223 -17.53 -9.79 -10.98
CA LYS A 223 -17.66 -9.26 -12.35
C LYS A 223 -16.31 -9.06 -13.02
N TYR A 224 -15.35 -8.46 -12.32
CA TYR A 224 -14.11 -7.98 -12.93
C TYR A 224 -12.90 -8.90 -12.69
N GLY A 225 -13.01 -9.90 -11.82
CA GLY A 225 -11.89 -10.72 -11.37
C GLY A 225 -11.19 -10.15 -10.13
N LYS A 226 -10.31 -10.96 -9.54
CA LYS A 226 -9.39 -10.52 -8.49
C LYS A 226 -8.12 -9.94 -9.12
N ILE A 227 -7.18 -9.44 -8.30
CA ILE A 227 -5.99 -8.78 -8.84
C ILE A 227 -5.17 -9.69 -9.76
N GLU A 228 -5.06 -10.98 -9.44
CA GLU A 228 -4.33 -11.97 -10.25
C GLU A 228 -4.96 -12.23 -11.62
N ASP A 229 -6.25 -11.97 -11.78
CA ASP A 229 -6.98 -12.11 -13.04
C ASP A 229 -6.82 -10.84 -13.91
N LEU A 230 -6.55 -9.70 -13.26
CA LEU A 230 -6.43 -8.39 -13.89
C LEU A 230 -4.99 -8.08 -14.35
N VAL A 231 -3.97 -8.61 -13.68
CA VAL A 231 -2.57 -8.36 -14.05
C VAL A 231 -2.19 -9.18 -15.29
N CYS A 232 -1.74 -8.49 -16.35
CA CYS A 232 -1.27 -9.11 -17.58
C CYS A 232 0.26 -9.17 -17.69
N SER A 233 0.98 -8.21 -17.08
CA SER A 233 2.44 -8.20 -17.02
C SER A 233 2.93 -7.32 -15.86
N LEU A 234 4.11 -7.62 -15.34
CA LEU A 234 4.81 -6.89 -14.29
C LEU A 234 6.24 -6.54 -14.70
N ARG A 235 6.69 -5.37 -14.23
CA ARG A 235 8.10 -4.98 -14.18
C ARG A 235 8.49 -4.81 -12.70
N VAL A 236 9.49 -5.59 -12.28
CA VAL A 236 9.93 -5.72 -10.88
C VAL A 236 11.42 -5.45 -10.79
N MET A 237 11.81 -4.48 -9.96
CA MET A 237 13.21 -4.21 -9.67
C MET A 237 13.69 -5.13 -8.56
N THR A 238 14.77 -5.86 -8.80
CA THR A 238 15.39 -6.76 -7.83
C THR A 238 16.86 -6.39 -7.64
N PRO A 239 17.52 -6.83 -6.55
CA PRO A 239 18.96 -6.66 -6.39
C PRO A 239 19.78 -7.24 -7.56
N SER A 240 19.30 -8.34 -8.16
CA SER A 240 19.96 -9.02 -9.29
C SER A 240 19.61 -8.44 -10.66
N GLY A 241 18.80 -7.38 -10.73
CA GLY A 241 18.36 -6.72 -11.97
C GLY A 241 16.85 -6.63 -12.11
N THR A 242 16.38 -6.14 -13.25
CA THR A 242 14.95 -6.02 -13.54
C THR A 242 14.39 -7.33 -14.08
N VAL A 243 13.27 -7.78 -13.51
CA VAL A 243 12.43 -8.84 -14.06
C VAL A 243 11.26 -8.18 -14.80
N GLU A 244 11.07 -8.54 -16.07
CA GLU A 244 9.89 -8.19 -16.87
C GLU A 244 9.19 -9.45 -17.34
N THR A 245 7.90 -9.58 -17.05
CA THR A 245 7.11 -10.72 -17.53
C THR A 245 6.55 -10.45 -18.92
N ALA A 246 6.52 -11.47 -19.78
CA ALA A 246 5.96 -11.36 -21.12
C ALA A 246 4.50 -10.84 -21.09
N LEU A 247 4.19 -9.88 -21.97
CA LEU A 247 2.83 -9.40 -22.18
C LEU A 247 2.16 -10.23 -23.28
N VAL A 248 1.62 -11.39 -22.89
CA VAL A 248 0.89 -12.29 -23.80
C VAL A 248 -0.39 -12.76 -23.11
N PRO A 249 -1.50 -12.96 -23.85
CA PRO A 249 -2.78 -13.35 -23.24
C PRO A 249 -2.72 -14.69 -22.49
N ALA A 250 -1.92 -15.63 -23.00
CA ALA A 250 -1.64 -16.92 -22.38
C ALA A 250 -0.29 -17.45 -22.89
N ALA A 251 0.39 -18.24 -22.07
CA ALA A 251 1.65 -18.89 -22.42
C ALA A 251 1.74 -20.28 -21.77
N ALA A 252 2.40 -21.21 -22.45
CA ALA A 252 2.71 -22.57 -21.96
C ALA A 252 4.23 -22.77 -21.90
N THR A 253 4.94 -21.85 -21.25
CA THR A 253 6.41 -21.76 -21.23
C THR A 253 7.00 -22.19 -19.88
N GLY A 254 6.43 -23.22 -19.25
CA GLY A 254 6.81 -23.69 -17.91
C GLY A 254 6.06 -22.97 -16.77
N PRO A 255 6.63 -22.95 -15.55
CA PRO A 255 6.01 -22.24 -14.42
C PRO A 255 5.79 -20.76 -14.71
N GLN A 256 4.61 -20.24 -14.33
CA GLN A 256 4.24 -18.87 -14.60
C GLN A 256 4.94 -17.90 -13.62
N VAL A 257 6.05 -17.30 -14.06
CA VAL A 257 6.82 -16.30 -13.27
C VAL A 257 5.93 -15.16 -12.75
N LEU A 258 4.96 -14.73 -13.56
CA LEU A 258 3.98 -13.72 -13.15
C LEU A 258 3.27 -14.11 -11.85
N GLN A 259 2.80 -15.35 -11.73
CA GLN A 259 2.09 -15.83 -10.55
C GLN A 259 3.01 -16.01 -9.32
N MET A 260 4.32 -16.16 -9.53
CA MET A 260 5.29 -16.18 -8.42
C MET A 260 5.52 -14.78 -7.84
N LEU A 261 5.41 -13.73 -8.67
CA LEU A 261 5.58 -12.34 -8.25
C LEU A 261 4.33 -11.78 -7.55
N ILE A 262 3.14 -12.20 -8.01
CA ILE A 262 1.85 -11.83 -7.41
C ILE A 262 1.69 -12.53 -6.06
N GLY A 263 1.57 -11.76 -4.97
CA GLY A 263 1.55 -12.31 -3.61
C GLY A 263 2.92 -12.43 -2.95
N SER A 264 3.97 -11.86 -3.53
CA SER A 264 5.31 -11.90 -2.96
C SER A 264 5.50 -11.04 -1.70
N GLU A 265 4.53 -10.20 -1.34
CA GLU A 265 4.56 -9.30 -0.17
C GLU A 265 5.84 -8.44 -0.09
N GLY A 266 6.41 -8.08 -1.25
CA GLY A 266 7.63 -7.26 -1.34
C GLY A 266 8.94 -8.03 -1.08
N SER A 267 8.89 -9.34 -0.84
CA SER A 267 10.06 -10.17 -0.53
C SER A 267 10.97 -10.47 -1.74
N LEU A 268 10.43 -10.39 -2.96
CA LEU A 268 11.15 -10.71 -4.20
C LEU A 268 11.66 -9.46 -4.94
N GLY A 269 11.24 -8.26 -4.54
CA GLY A 269 11.62 -7.01 -5.18
C GLY A 269 10.52 -5.95 -5.14
N VAL A 270 10.76 -4.87 -5.88
CA VAL A 270 9.89 -3.69 -5.94
C VAL A 270 9.09 -3.73 -7.23
N ILE A 271 7.78 -3.93 -7.15
CA ILE A 271 6.88 -3.88 -8.31
C ILE A 271 6.70 -2.41 -8.69
N THR A 272 7.28 -1.95 -9.80
CA THR A 272 7.26 -0.52 -10.20
C THR A 272 6.20 -0.21 -11.24
N ARG A 273 5.88 -1.19 -12.10
CA ARG A 273 4.90 -1.03 -13.18
C ARG A 273 4.14 -2.33 -13.42
N ALA A 274 2.87 -2.20 -13.78
CA ALA A 274 2.02 -3.33 -14.14
C ALA A 274 1.19 -2.97 -15.39
N THR A 275 1.01 -3.93 -16.27
CA THR A 275 0.01 -3.85 -17.33
C THR A 275 -1.25 -4.57 -16.87
N MET A 276 -2.36 -3.86 -16.84
CA MET A 276 -3.63 -4.27 -16.27
C MET A 276 -4.69 -4.42 -17.35
N ARG A 277 -5.55 -5.42 -17.20
CA ARG A 277 -6.77 -5.59 -17.99
C ARG A 277 -7.82 -4.57 -17.59
N LEU A 278 -8.36 -3.86 -18.58
CA LEU A 278 -9.39 -2.84 -18.41
C LEU A 278 -10.77 -3.36 -18.79
N HIS A 279 -11.78 -2.67 -18.28
CA HIS A 279 -13.16 -2.85 -18.66
C HIS A 279 -13.76 -1.51 -19.12
N PRO A 280 -14.73 -1.50 -20.05
CA PRO A 280 -15.47 -0.29 -20.36
C PRO A 280 -16.11 0.30 -19.10
N PHE A 281 -16.09 1.63 -18.97
CA PHE A 281 -16.76 2.31 -17.88
C PHE A 281 -18.27 2.00 -17.91
N PRO A 282 -18.88 1.58 -16.78
CA PRO A 282 -20.26 1.13 -16.78
C PRO A 282 -21.24 2.28 -17.04
N HIS A 283 -22.16 2.09 -17.99
CA HIS A 283 -23.23 3.06 -18.28
C HIS A 283 -24.26 3.19 -17.15
N ALA A 284 -24.43 2.15 -16.32
CA ALA A 284 -25.37 2.14 -15.22
C ALA A 284 -24.86 1.28 -14.04
N ARG A 285 -25.21 1.71 -12.82
CA ARG A 285 -24.98 0.97 -11.57
C ARG A 285 -26.24 1.02 -10.72
N LYS A 286 -26.72 -0.14 -10.26
CA LYS A 286 -27.88 -0.26 -9.38
C LYS A 286 -27.49 -1.00 -8.10
N PHE A 287 -27.87 -0.45 -6.95
CA PHE A 287 -27.72 -1.12 -5.66
C PHE A 287 -29.09 -1.63 -5.22
N GLN A 288 -29.13 -2.85 -4.71
CA GLN A 288 -30.35 -3.50 -4.22
C GLN A 288 -30.06 -4.19 -2.90
N THR A 289 -31.03 -4.15 -1.99
CA THR A 289 -30.95 -4.80 -0.69
C THR A 289 -32.13 -5.75 -0.57
N PHE A 290 -31.86 -6.96 -0.09
CA PHE A 290 -32.86 -7.99 0.19
C PHE A 290 -32.77 -8.38 1.65
N VAL A 291 -33.92 -8.67 2.26
CA VAL A 291 -34.00 -9.12 3.65
C VAL A 291 -34.58 -10.52 3.66
N PHE A 292 -33.89 -11.44 4.33
CA PHE A 292 -34.30 -12.82 4.50
C PHE A 292 -34.73 -13.08 5.94
N ARG A 293 -35.56 -14.09 6.16
CA ARG A 293 -36.05 -14.46 7.50
C ARG A 293 -34.96 -15.01 8.41
N SER A 294 -33.91 -15.59 7.83
CA SER A 294 -32.76 -16.18 8.55
C SER A 294 -31.52 -16.19 7.66
N PHE A 295 -30.35 -16.41 8.26
CA PHE A 295 -29.09 -16.56 7.52
C PHE A 295 -29.11 -17.76 6.56
N ALA A 296 -29.72 -18.88 6.96
CA ALA A 296 -29.79 -20.07 6.11
C ALA A 296 -30.72 -19.92 4.89
N ALA A 297 -31.63 -18.93 4.91
CA ALA A 297 -32.59 -18.71 3.82
C ALA A 297 -32.07 -17.77 2.73
N GLY A 298 -30.95 -17.06 2.97
CA GLY A 298 -30.28 -16.21 2.00
C GLY A 298 -29.09 -16.91 1.39
#